data_AF-A0A917Z5D6-F1
#
_entry.id   AF-A0A917Z5D6-F1
#
_cell.length_a   1.000
_cell.length_b   1.000
_cell.length_c   1.000
_cell.angle_alpha   90.00
_cell.angle_beta   90.00
_cell.angle_gamma   90.00
#
_symmetry.space_group_name_H-M   'P 1'
#
loop_
_entity.id
_entity.type
_entity.pdbx_description
1 polymer ?
#
loop_
_entity_poly.entity_id
_entity_poly.type
_entity_poly.pdbx_seq_one_letter_code
_entity_poly.pdbx_strand_id
1 'polypeptide(L)' 'MDPEAPGQVVERAVAEFGGLDILVNNAGGRPSGVALPRFPFLAPADEDWRVKFEFNLFSVVRFVRAAIPPMLARGG' A
#
# COMPACT_ATOMS: atom_id res chain seq x y z
N MET A 1 -2.61 6.33 6.44
CA MET A 1 -1.25 5.86 6.13
C MET A 1 -0.50 7.04 5.55
N ASP A 2 0.76 7.22 5.92
CA ASP A 2 1.61 8.26 5.37
C ASP A 2 1.76 8.07 3.84
N PRO A 3 1.30 9.03 3.00
CA PRO A 3 1.38 8.92 1.55
C PRO A 3 2.79 8.75 0.98
N GLU A 4 3.82 9.18 1.72
CA GLU A 4 5.23 9.13 1.29
C GLU A 4 5.91 7.80 1.63
N ALA A 5 5.36 7.04 2.58
CA ALA A 5 5.95 5.79 3.04
C ALA A 5 6.21 4.76 1.92
N PRO A 6 5.34 4.59 0.91
CA PRO A 6 5.61 3.67 -0.20
C PRO A 6 6.89 3.98 -0.98
N GLY A 7 7.16 5.27 -1.23
CA GLY A 7 8.38 5.72 -1.90
C GLY A 7 9.62 5.39 -1.07
N GLN A 8 9.59 5.76 0.21
CA GLN A 8 10.69 5.51 1.15
C GLN A 8 11.01 4.02 1.30
N VAL A 9 10.00 3.15 1.33
CA VAL A 9 10.18 1.70 1.41
C VAL A 9 10.83 1.15 0.14
N VAL A 10 10.38 1.59 -1.04
CA VAL A 10 10.98 1.18 -2.32
C VAL A 10 12.42 1.66 -2.43
N GLU A 11 12.69 2.93 -2.11
CA GLU A 11 14.05 3.49 -2.10
C GLU A 11 14.96 2.68 -1.18
N ARG A 12 14.49 2.34 0.02
CA ARG A 12 15.26 1.53 0.96
C ARG A 12 15.54 0.13 0.42
N ALA A 13 14.56 -0.53 -0.19
CA ALA A 13 14.74 -1.86 -0.77
C ALA A 13 15.75 -1.84 -1.92
N VAL A 14 15.66 -0.85 -2.81
CA VAL A 14 16.62 -0.68 -3.92
C VAL A 14 18.03 -0.40 -3.39
N ALA A 15 18.18 0.46 -2.38
CA ALA A 15 19.46 0.76 -1.78
C ALA A 15 20.11 -0.46 -1.10
N GLU A 16 19.31 -1.32 -0.45
CA GLU A 16 19.79 -2.50 0.26
C GLU A 16 20.14 -3.66 -0.69
N PHE A 17 19.30 -3.90 -1.70
CA PHE A 17 19.40 -5.10 -2.55
C PHE A 17 19.95 -4.82 -3.96
N GLY A 18 20.23 -3.55 -4.29
CA GLY A 18 20.73 -3.13 -5.61
C GLY A 18 19.66 -3.15 -6.71
N GLY A 19 18.39 -3.29 -6.36
CA GLY A 19 17.28 -3.36 -7.31
C GLY A 19 15.96 -3.79 -6.68
N LEU A 20 14.93 -3.87 -7.53
CA LEU A 20 13.61 -4.37 -7.17
C LEU A 20 13.07 -5.19 -8.34
N ASP A 21 12.83 -6.49 -8.12
CA ASP A 21 12.34 -7.40 -9.16
C ASP A 21 10.84 -7.73 -8.98
N ILE A 22 10.35 -7.83 -7.74
CA ILE A 22 8.96 -8.20 -7.44
C ILE A 22 8.41 -7.27 -6.34
N LEU A 23 7.19 -6.77 -6.57
CA LEU A 23 6.39 -6.07 -5.57
C LEU A 23 5.18 -6.94 -5.20
N VAL A 24 5.09 -7.35 -3.94
CA VAL A 24 3.93 -8.08 -3.42
C VAL A 24 3.07 -7.15 -2.55
N ASN A 25 1.97 -6.68 -3.12
CA ASN A 25 0.97 -5.89 -2.40
C ASN A 25 0.08 -6.81 -1.54
N ASN A 26 0.64 -7.33 -0.45
CA ASN A 26 -0.07 -8.22 0.47
C ASN A 26 -0.82 -7.48 1.59
N ALA A 27 -0.32 -6.31 2.01
CA ALA A 27 -0.93 -5.57 3.11
C ALA A 27 -2.35 -5.13 2.75
N GLY A 28 -3.31 -5.57 3.57
CA GLY A 28 -4.73 -5.30 3.36
C GLY A 28 -5.56 -5.69 4.58
N GLY A 29 -6.85 -5.37 4.52
CA GLY A 29 -7.79 -5.51 5.62
C GLY A 29 -8.08 -4.17 6.29
N ARG A 30 -8.03 -4.16 7.61
CA ARG A 30 -8.36 -2.98 8.42
C ARG A 30 -7.09 -2.17 8.67
N PRO A 31 -7.22 -0.87 8.95
CA PRO A 31 -6.15 -0.12 9.59
C PRO A 31 -5.64 -0.85 10.85
N SER A 32 -4.33 -0.82 11.07
CA SER A 32 -3.69 -1.41 12.25
C SER A 32 -4.27 -0.80 13.55
N GLY A 33 -4.39 -1.61 14.60
CA GLY A 33 -4.92 -1.18 15.90
C GLY A 33 -6.45 -1.17 16.02
N VAL A 34 -7.19 -1.50 14.94
CA VAL A 34 -8.66 -1.56 14.97
C VAL A 34 -9.15 -3.00 15.05
N ALA A 35 -9.63 -3.40 16.24
CA ALA A 35 -10.54 -4.54 16.34
C ALA A 35 -11.87 -4.10 15.70
N LEU A 36 -12.20 -4.58 14.49
CA LEU A 36 -13.55 -4.43 13.98
C LEU A 36 -14.45 -5.43 14.73
N PRO A 37 -15.50 -4.97 15.41
CA PRO A 37 -16.76 -5.69 15.40
C PRO A 37 -17.11 -6.02 13.95
N ARG A 38 -17.62 -7.22 13.67
CA ARG A 38 -18.29 -7.49 12.39
C ARG A 38 -19.54 -6.61 12.36
N PHE A 39 -19.42 -5.41 11.82
CA PHE A 39 -20.56 -4.51 11.67
C PHE A 39 -21.43 -4.99 10.50
N PRO A 40 -22.77 -4.86 10.59
CA PRO A 40 -23.66 -5.06 9.46
C PRO A 40 -23.26 -4.15 8.30
N PHE A 41 -23.55 -4.56 7.07
CA PHE A 41 -23.14 -3.83 5.87
C PHE A 41 -23.58 -2.34 5.86
N LEU A 42 -24.72 -2.01 6.46
CA LEU A 42 -25.29 -0.67 6.50
C LEU A 42 -24.72 0.24 7.61
N ALA A 43 -23.84 -0.27 8.47
CA ALA A 43 -23.32 0.49 9.61
C ALA A 43 -22.19 1.49 9.28
N PRO A 44 -21.23 1.20 8.38
CA PRO A 44 -20.14 2.14 8.08
C PRO A 44 -20.64 3.37 7.33
N ALA A 45 -20.16 4.55 7.74
CA ALA A 45 -20.36 5.80 7.00
C ALA A 45 -19.42 5.86 5.79
N ASP A 46 -19.68 6.79 4.86
CA ASP A 46 -18.83 7.00 3.68
C ASP A 46 -17.35 7.22 4.04
N GLU A 47 -17.08 7.85 5.18
CA GLU A 47 -15.70 8.08 5.63
C GLU A 47 -14.98 6.78 6.03
N ASP A 48 -15.70 5.83 6.63
CA ASP A 48 -15.14 4.50 6.93
C ASP A 48 -14.76 3.77 5.63
N TRP A 49 -15.53 3.97 4.57
CA TRP A 49 -15.21 3.45 3.24
C TRP A 49 -13.98 4.14 2.65
N ARG A 50 -13.87 5.47 2.74
CA ARG A 50 -12.68 6.20 2.28
C ARG A 50 -11.41 5.71 2.96
N VAL A 51 -11.43 5.52 4.28
CA VAL A 51 -10.28 4.99 5.04
C VAL A 51 -9.90 3.59 4.54
N LYS A 52 -10.87 2.73 4.23
CA LYS A 52 -10.60 1.39 3.65
C LYS A 52 -9.98 1.49 2.26
N PHE A 53 -10.47 2.38 1.39
CA PHE A 53 -9.88 2.60 0.07
C PHE A 53 -8.47 3.18 0.16
N GLU A 54 -8.23 4.11 1.08
CA GLU A 54 -6.88 4.64 1.32
C GLU A 54 -5.89 3.54 1.72
N PHE A 55 -6.31 2.62 2.59
CA PHE A 55 -5.46 1.55 3.07
C PHE A 55 -5.31 0.36 2.11
N ASN A 56 -6.37 -0.02 1.39
CA ASN A 56 -6.38 -1.24 0.58
C ASN A 56 -6.16 -1.01 -0.92
N LEU A 57 -6.48 0.18 -1.42
CA LEU A 57 -6.38 0.50 -2.85
C LEU A 57 -5.30 1.54 -3.10
N PHE A 58 -5.41 2.73 -2.50
CA PHE A 58 -4.48 3.81 -2.82
C PHE A 58 -3.06 3.54 -2.28
N SER A 59 -2.92 2.75 -1.21
CA SER A 59 -1.64 2.19 -0.78
C SER A 59 -0.92 1.43 -1.90
N VAL A 60 -1.63 0.49 -2.52
CA VAL A 60 -1.17 -0.36 -3.62
C VAL A 60 -0.79 0.52 -4.82
N VAL A 61 -1.64 1.48 -5.17
CA VAL A 61 -1.36 2.41 -6.28
C VAL A 61 -0.07 3.18 -6.04
N ARG A 62 0.15 3.69 -4.82
CA ARG A 62 1.37 4.44 -4.47
C ARG A 62 2.62 3.54 -4.52
N PHE A 63 2.53 2.32 -3.98
CA PHE A 63 3.62 1.34 -4.08
C PHE A 63 3.96 0.97 -5.52
N VAL A 64 2.94 0.72 -6.36
CA VAL A 64 3.15 0.40 -7.78
C VAL A 64 3.83 1.58 -8.51
N ARG A 65 3.37 2.81 -8.28
CA ARG A 65 4.00 4.01 -8.86
C ARG A 65 5.46 4.15 -8.47
N ALA A 66 5.79 3.86 -7.21
CA ALA A 66 7.17 3.91 -6.72
C ALA A 66 8.03 2.76 -7.27
N ALA A 67 7.47 1.55 -7.44
CA ALA A 67 8.19 0.36 -7.86
C ALA A 67 8.47 0.29 -9.37
N ILE A 68 7.59 0.86 -10.21
CA ILE A 68 7.74 0.79 -11.67
C ILE A 68 9.09 1.34 -12.16
N PRO A 69 9.54 2.55 -11.78
CA PRO A 69 10.81 3.09 -12.27
C PRO A 69 12.03 2.18 -12.03
N PRO A 70 12.31 1.69 -10.80
CA PRO A 70 13.45 0.80 -10.58
C PRO A 70 13.29 -0.57 -11.24
N MET A 71 12.06 -1.09 -11.42
CA MET A 71 11.82 -2.33 -12.17
C MET A 71 12.14 -2.16 -13.67
N LEU A 72 11.70 -1.05 -14.27
CA LEU A 72 12.01 -0.73 -15.67
C LEU A 72 13.51 -0.56 -15.91
N ALA A 73 14.24 0.04 -14.97
CA ALA A 73 15.69 0.16 -15.04
C ALA A 73 16.41 -1.20 -15.07
N ARG A 74 15.73 -2.29 -14.68
CA ARG A 74 16.25 -3.66 -14.67
C ARG A 74 15.78 -4.53 -15.84
N GLY A 75 15.02 -3.96 -16.78
CA GLY A 75 14.56 -4.66 -17.98
C GLY A 75 13.06 -5.00 -17.99
N GLY A 76 12.32 -4.68 -16.93
CA GLY A 76 10.86 -4.87 -16.85
C GLY A 76 10.43 -6.22 -16.31
#